data_AF-A0A522ELD6-F1
#
_entry.id   AF-A0A522ELD6-F1
#
_cell.length_a   1.000
_cell.length_b   1.000
_cell.length_c   1.000
_cell.angle_alpha   90.00
_cell.angle_beta   90.00
_cell.angle_gamma   90.00
#
_symmetry.space_group_name_H-M   'P 1'
#
loop_
_entity.id
_entity.type
_entity.pdbx_description
1 polymer ?
#
loop_
_entity_poly.entity_id
_entity_poly.type
_entity_poly.pdbx_seq_one_letter_code
_entity_poly.pdbx_strand_id
1 'polypeptide(L)'
;MAYNIIIGRDEEEREKYGMQGIYLLGKQYVRMGQVTSLSNEVFMDVGKSHVVFLCGKRGSGKSYTLGNMAEGMMTLPPEVMSNLSIIILDTMGIYWTMKYENRKDRKLLEQWSMEPKGMNVQIYTPEGFYQTFKDKGIPTDHSFAIRPADLKASEWAEVMEIKLTDPLGVVIERVVNKLRKAKQSFSIQDIILELRNDKKVDQQTRDAAENRFANVMEWGLFDENGQNLSELAIGGQISVVDVSAYATLSGGWNIKSLVVGLLCQHIFESRMVARRNEEFEEIQQTVHMTGETVYGKKELPLVW
;
A
#
# COMPACT_ATOMS: atom_id res chain seq x y z
N MET A 1 0.07 30.87 -26.29
CA MET A 1 0.59 30.84 -24.90
C MET A 1 0.50 29.42 -24.41
N ALA A 2 1.56 28.88 -23.82
CA ALA A 2 1.48 27.60 -23.12
C ALA A 2 0.48 27.74 -21.97
N TYR A 3 -0.46 26.81 -21.84
CA TYR A 3 -1.41 26.76 -20.74
C TYR A 3 -1.18 25.48 -19.97
N ASN A 4 -1.12 25.58 -18.64
CA ASN A 4 -0.88 24.43 -17.77
C ASN A 4 -2.13 23.56 -17.69
N ILE A 5 -1.99 22.28 -18.03
CA ILE A 5 -3.08 21.31 -17.93
C ILE A 5 -3.04 20.73 -16.52
N ILE A 6 -4.10 20.90 -15.73
CA ILE A 6 -4.21 20.32 -14.39
C ILE A 6 -5.25 19.19 -14.42
N ILE A 7 -4.79 17.96 -14.22
CA ILE A 7 -5.63 16.77 -14.10
C ILE A 7 -6.14 16.67 -12.67
N GLY A 8 -7.43 16.38 -12.53
CA GLY A 8 -8.04 16.16 -11.23
C GLY A 8 -8.53 17.43 -10.53
N ARG A 9 -8.67 18.57 -11.22
CA ARG A 9 -9.35 19.76 -10.68
C ARG A 9 -10.48 20.25 -11.57
N ASP A 10 -11.58 20.64 -10.95
CA ASP A 10 -12.61 21.46 -11.59
C ASP A 10 -12.22 22.96 -11.62
N GLU A 11 -13.09 23.80 -12.17
CA GLU A 11 -12.82 25.24 -12.35
C GLU A 11 -12.75 25.98 -11.01
N GLU A 12 -13.64 25.68 -10.07
CA GLU A 12 -13.67 26.30 -8.73
C GLU A 12 -12.40 25.96 -7.94
N GLU A 13 -11.96 24.70 -7.96
CA GLU A 13 -10.73 24.26 -7.32
C GLU A 13 -9.49 24.92 -7.93
N ARG A 14 -9.50 25.17 -9.25
CA ARG A 14 -8.39 25.87 -9.93
C ARG A 14 -8.32 27.33 -9.51
N GLU A 15 -9.46 28.02 -9.40
CA GLU A 15 -9.50 29.40 -8.91
C GLU A 15 -9.05 29.49 -7.45
N LYS A 16 -9.48 28.54 -6.61
CA LYS A 16 -9.20 28.54 -5.18
C LYS A 16 -7.75 28.18 -4.84
N TYR A 17 -7.22 27.10 -5.42
CA TYR A 17 -5.92 26.52 -5.02
C TYR A 17 -4.79 26.81 -6.01
N GLY A 18 -5.10 27.28 -7.22
CA GLY A 18 -4.09 27.59 -8.24
C GLY A 18 -3.13 26.43 -8.50
N MET A 19 -1.84 26.66 -8.21
CA MET A 19 -0.74 25.68 -8.37
C MET A 19 -0.34 24.98 -7.07
N GLN A 20 -1.02 25.22 -5.95
CA GLN A 20 -0.72 24.53 -4.68
C GLN A 20 -1.15 23.08 -4.77
N GLY A 21 -0.41 22.13 -4.18
CA GLY A 21 -0.83 20.72 -4.10
C GLY A 21 -0.99 20.03 -5.47
N ILE A 22 -0.17 20.40 -6.46
CA ILE A 22 -0.06 19.69 -7.73
C ILE A 22 1.41 19.42 -8.04
N TYR A 23 1.70 18.29 -8.70
CA TYR A 23 3.06 17.97 -9.16
C TYR A 23 3.09 17.82 -10.68
N LEU A 24 4.25 18.04 -11.29
CA LEU A 24 4.44 17.87 -12.73
C LEU A 24 4.46 16.37 -13.07
N LEU A 25 3.43 15.91 -13.79
CA LEU A 25 3.31 14.52 -14.25
C LEU A 25 4.04 14.32 -15.60
N GLY A 26 4.07 15.35 -16.44
CA GLY A 26 4.74 15.28 -17.73
C GLY A 26 4.44 16.47 -18.63
N LYS A 27 4.68 16.29 -19.94
CA LYS A 27 4.42 17.30 -20.97
C LYS A 27 3.60 16.69 -22.10
N GLN A 28 2.71 17.49 -22.67
CA GLN A 28 1.91 17.10 -23.82
C GLN A 28 2.82 16.93 -25.04
N TYR A 29 2.68 15.78 -25.71
CA TYR A 29 3.36 15.49 -26.96
C TYR A 29 2.53 15.99 -28.13
N VAL A 30 3.00 17.02 -28.86
CA VAL A 30 2.28 17.61 -30.00
C VAL A 30 3.07 17.41 -31.28
N ARG A 31 2.47 16.67 -32.21
CA ARG A 31 3.03 16.41 -33.55
C ARG A 31 2.44 17.39 -34.56
N MET A 32 3.30 18.18 -35.19
CA MET A 32 2.96 19.08 -36.29
C MET A 32 3.63 18.58 -37.57
N GLY A 33 2.89 17.82 -38.38
CA GLY A 33 3.42 17.14 -39.55
C GLY A 33 4.49 16.11 -39.20
N GLN A 34 5.75 16.37 -39.58
CA GLN A 34 6.91 15.52 -39.29
C GLN A 34 7.66 15.92 -38.01
N VAL A 35 7.42 17.11 -37.48
CA VAL A 35 8.08 17.59 -36.26
C VAL A 35 7.24 17.20 -35.06
N THR A 36 7.91 16.70 -34.03
CA THR A 36 7.26 16.52 -32.74
C THR A 36 7.93 17.36 -31.66
N SER A 37 7.09 18.01 -30.86
CA SER A 37 7.52 18.90 -29.78
C SER A 37 6.79 18.57 -28.49
N LEU A 38 7.46 18.79 -27.37
CA LEU A 38 6.82 18.88 -26.07
C LEU A 38 6.25 20.28 -25.93
N SER A 39 4.95 20.39 -25.65
CA SER A 39 4.27 21.69 -25.53
C SER A 39 3.92 22.00 -24.08
N ASN A 40 2.68 21.76 -23.67
CA ASN A 40 2.11 22.17 -22.41
C ASN A 40 2.54 21.23 -21.28
N GLU A 41 2.78 21.81 -20.11
CA GLU A 41 2.99 21.04 -18.89
C GLU A 41 1.67 20.44 -18.40
N VAL A 42 1.75 19.21 -17.93
CA VAL A 42 0.65 18.43 -17.40
C VAL A 42 0.93 18.16 -15.93
N PHE A 43 0.11 18.74 -15.07
CA PHE A 43 0.15 18.58 -13.63
C PHE A 43 -0.95 17.65 -13.15
N MET A 44 -0.72 16.99 -12.03
CA MET A 44 -1.72 16.17 -11.35
C MET A 44 -1.96 16.70 -9.94
N ASP A 45 -3.24 16.82 -9.58
CA ASP A 45 -3.67 17.17 -8.25
C ASP A 45 -3.45 16.04 -7.23
N VAL A 46 -3.08 16.43 -6.01
CA VAL A 46 -2.94 15.50 -4.86
C VAL A 46 -3.88 15.85 -3.70
N GLY A 47 -4.70 16.89 -3.84
CA GLY A 47 -5.58 17.38 -2.78
C GLY A 47 -6.75 16.45 -2.47
N LYS A 48 -7.09 15.54 -3.39
CA LYS A 48 -8.12 14.51 -3.20
C LYS A 48 -7.65 13.12 -3.62
N SER A 49 -8.45 12.12 -3.28
CA SER A 49 -8.23 10.75 -3.72
C SER A 49 -8.52 10.62 -5.21
N HIS A 50 -7.59 10.03 -5.95
CA HIS A 50 -7.73 9.76 -7.39
C HIS A 50 -7.67 8.26 -7.65
N VAL A 51 -8.48 7.78 -8.58
CA VAL A 51 -8.36 6.42 -9.13
C VAL A 51 -7.69 6.51 -10.49
N VAL A 52 -6.47 6.00 -10.60
CA VAL A 52 -5.68 6.04 -11.83
C VAL A 52 -5.48 4.63 -12.37
N PHE A 53 -5.90 4.39 -13.62
CA PHE A 53 -5.65 3.13 -14.31
C PHE A 53 -4.47 3.28 -15.28
N LEU A 54 -3.34 2.65 -14.96
CA LEU A 54 -2.17 2.61 -15.82
C LEU A 54 -2.10 1.30 -16.62
N CYS A 55 -2.29 1.39 -17.94
CA CYS A 55 -2.27 0.23 -18.82
C CYS A 55 -1.30 0.40 -20.01
N GLY A 56 -0.82 -0.71 -20.55
CA GLY A 56 0.13 -0.71 -21.67
C GLY A 56 0.88 -2.02 -21.83
N LYS A 57 1.51 -2.23 -23.00
CA LYS A 57 2.27 -3.44 -23.33
C LYS A 57 3.46 -3.64 -22.37
N ARG A 58 4.04 -4.85 -22.33
CA ARG A 58 5.29 -5.09 -21.58
C ARG A 58 6.38 -4.13 -22.10
N GLY A 59 7.10 -3.49 -21.18
CA GLY A 59 8.14 -2.51 -21.53
C GLY A 59 7.62 -1.11 -21.93
N SER A 60 6.32 -0.83 -21.84
CA SER A 60 5.76 0.49 -22.20
C SER A 60 5.99 1.59 -21.14
N GLY A 61 6.76 1.33 -20.08
CA GLY A 61 7.04 2.31 -19.04
C GLY A 61 6.03 2.40 -17.88
N LYS A 62 5.12 1.43 -17.69
CA LYS A 62 4.12 1.47 -16.59
C LYS A 62 4.74 1.72 -15.21
N SER A 63 5.76 0.93 -14.84
CA SER A 63 6.44 1.07 -13.55
C SER A 63 7.23 2.38 -13.45
N TYR A 64 7.77 2.86 -14.56
CA TYR A 64 8.42 4.16 -14.61
C TYR A 64 7.41 5.28 -14.33
N THR A 65 6.21 5.22 -14.92
CA THR A 65 5.15 6.20 -14.64
C THR A 65 4.67 6.14 -13.20
N LEU A 66 4.49 4.95 -12.61
CA LEU A 66 4.11 4.84 -11.20
C LEU A 66 5.20 5.41 -10.27
N GLY A 67 6.47 5.11 -10.56
CA GLY A 67 7.61 5.70 -9.84
C GLY A 67 7.62 7.22 -9.96
N ASN A 68 7.43 7.76 -11.17
CA ASN A 68 7.36 9.21 -11.40
C ASN A 68 6.21 9.88 -10.62
N MET A 69 5.04 9.25 -10.55
CA MET A 69 3.93 9.75 -9.73
C MET A 69 4.30 9.81 -8.25
N ALA A 70 4.91 8.73 -7.73
CA ALA A 70 5.36 8.68 -6.35
C ALA A 70 6.45 9.72 -6.03
N GLU A 71 7.45 9.86 -6.90
CA GLU A 71 8.49 10.89 -6.80
C GLU A 71 7.89 12.29 -6.84
N GLY A 72 7.01 12.56 -7.80
CA GLY A 72 6.35 13.85 -7.98
C GLY A 72 5.61 14.30 -6.72
N MET A 73 4.84 13.40 -6.09
CA MET A 73 4.17 13.66 -4.82
C MET A 73 5.15 13.93 -3.67
N MET A 74 6.29 13.24 -3.63
CA MET A 74 7.34 13.42 -2.60
C MET A 74 8.27 14.62 -2.86
N THR A 75 8.12 15.31 -4.00
CA THR A 75 8.81 16.59 -4.27
C THR A 75 8.00 17.81 -3.90
N LEU A 76 6.75 17.62 -3.44
CA LEU A 76 5.90 18.71 -2.99
C LEU A 76 6.45 19.41 -1.74
N PRO A 77 6.05 20.67 -1.48
CA PRO A 77 6.43 21.36 -0.25
C PRO A 77 6.10 20.56 1.02
N PRO A 78 6.91 20.66 2.09
CA PRO A 78 6.74 19.85 3.31
C PRO A 78 5.33 19.88 3.89
N GLU A 79 4.65 21.02 3.83
CA GLU A 79 3.28 21.20 4.31
C GLU A 79 2.24 20.33 3.58
N VAL A 80 2.48 19.99 2.30
CA VAL A 80 1.64 19.06 1.55
C VAL A 80 2.18 17.64 1.68
N MET A 81 3.49 17.47 1.49
CA MET A 81 4.15 16.16 1.50
C MET A 81 3.94 15.42 2.82
N SER A 82 3.99 16.09 3.97
CA SER A 82 3.79 15.44 5.28
C SER A 82 2.38 14.89 5.49
N ASN A 83 1.42 15.32 4.66
CA ASN A 83 0.04 14.84 4.67
C ASN A 83 -0.21 13.71 3.66
N LEU A 84 0.82 13.30 2.90
CA LEU A 84 0.76 12.21 1.93
C LEU A 84 1.61 11.03 2.41
N SER A 85 1.11 9.82 2.26
CA SER A 85 1.89 8.59 2.41
C SER A 85 1.70 7.74 1.17
N ILE A 86 2.78 7.19 0.63
CA ILE A 86 2.70 6.35 -0.56
C ILE A 86 3.00 4.91 -0.16
N ILE A 87 2.13 3.97 -0.52
CA ILE A 87 2.34 2.54 -0.29
C ILE A 87 2.42 1.82 -1.64
N ILE A 88 3.61 1.33 -1.99
CA ILE A 88 3.84 0.58 -3.22
C ILE A 88 3.86 -0.91 -2.88
N LEU A 89 2.91 -1.65 -3.42
CA LEU A 89 2.89 -3.11 -3.38
C LEU A 89 3.77 -3.66 -4.51
N ASP A 90 5.02 -3.97 -4.19
CA ASP A 90 6.03 -4.33 -5.19
C ASP A 90 6.08 -5.83 -5.43
N THR A 91 5.46 -6.26 -6.53
CA THR A 91 5.44 -7.67 -6.95
C THR A 91 6.71 -8.11 -7.68
N MET A 92 7.53 -7.17 -8.14
CA MET A 92 8.69 -7.40 -9.00
C MET A 92 10.04 -7.05 -8.35
N GLY A 93 10.04 -6.33 -7.23
CA GLY A 93 11.25 -5.98 -6.47
C GLY A 93 12.11 -4.93 -7.18
N ILE A 94 11.48 -3.87 -7.72
CA ILE A 94 12.15 -2.83 -8.51
C ILE A 94 12.18 -1.45 -7.85
N TYR A 95 11.22 -1.15 -6.96
CA TYR A 95 11.06 0.20 -6.42
C TYR A 95 12.02 0.54 -5.29
N TRP A 96 12.74 -0.44 -4.73
CA TRP A 96 13.85 -0.20 -3.78
C TRP A 96 14.92 0.75 -4.36
N THR A 97 15.08 0.75 -5.69
CA THR A 97 16.06 1.60 -6.38
C THR A 97 15.78 3.09 -6.24
N MET A 98 14.53 3.49 -5.97
CA MET A 98 14.12 4.88 -5.75
C MET A 98 14.78 5.53 -4.53
N LYS A 99 15.34 4.71 -3.62
CA LYS A 99 16.12 5.18 -2.47
C LYS A 99 17.41 5.92 -2.88
N TYR A 100 17.90 5.65 -4.09
CA TYR A 100 19.17 6.16 -4.58
C TYR A 100 18.97 7.18 -5.70
N GLU A 101 19.92 8.11 -5.82
CA GLU A 101 19.93 9.09 -6.90
C GLU A 101 20.00 8.42 -8.28
N ASN A 102 19.14 8.87 -9.21
CA ASN A 102 19.23 8.44 -10.60
C ASN A 102 20.39 9.15 -11.34
N ARG A 103 21.61 8.69 -11.10
CA ARG A 103 22.82 9.20 -11.77
C ARG A 103 22.92 8.77 -13.24
N LYS A 104 22.29 7.65 -13.61
CA LYS A 104 22.33 7.11 -14.98
C LYS A 104 21.65 8.06 -15.96
N ASP A 105 20.51 8.64 -15.56
CA ASP A 105 19.71 9.51 -16.41
C ASP A 105 19.90 11.01 -16.11
N ARG A 106 21.02 11.39 -15.48
CA ARG A 106 21.30 12.80 -15.10
C ARG A 106 21.11 13.79 -16.25
N LYS A 107 21.64 13.48 -17.45
CA LYS A 107 21.51 14.36 -18.63
C LYS A 107 20.05 14.53 -19.07
N LEU A 108 19.21 13.52 -18.87
CA LEU A 108 17.78 13.61 -19.16
C LEU A 108 17.09 14.50 -18.13
N LEU A 109 17.39 14.33 -16.85
CA LEU A 109 16.85 15.18 -15.77
C LEU A 109 17.23 16.66 -15.98
N GLU A 110 18.48 16.94 -16.38
CA GLU A 110 18.94 18.30 -16.70
C GLU A 110 18.11 18.95 -17.83
N GLN A 111 17.70 18.19 -18.86
CA GLN A 111 16.80 18.70 -19.92
C GLN A 111 15.41 19.06 -19.39
N TRP A 112 15.01 18.47 -18.27
CA TRP A 112 13.76 18.75 -17.56
C TRP A 112 13.94 19.75 -16.42
N SER A 113 15.14 20.36 -16.28
CA SER A 113 15.49 21.24 -15.16
C SER A 113 15.33 20.57 -13.79
N MET A 114 15.60 19.25 -13.74
CA MET A 114 15.57 18.42 -12.55
C MET A 114 16.97 17.94 -12.19
N GLU A 115 17.18 17.64 -10.91
CA GLU A 115 18.41 17.07 -10.40
C GLU A 115 18.19 15.62 -9.95
N PRO A 116 19.20 14.73 -10.09
CA PRO A 116 19.15 13.40 -9.49
C PRO A 116 18.99 13.49 -7.97
N LYS A 117 17.95 12.83 -7.44
CA LYS A 117 17.69 12.74 -6.00
C LYS A 117 17.19 11.34 -5.65
N GLY A 118 17.51 10.88 -4.44
CA GLY A 118 16.87 9.71 -3.84
C GLY A 118 15.63 10.14 -3.05
N MET A 119 14.72 9.20 -2.84
CA MET A 119 13.48 9.41 -2.08
C MET A 119 13.56 8.75 -0.70
N ASN A 120 12.71 9.22 0.24
CA ASN A 120 12.52 8.58 1.54
C ASN A 120 11.75 7.26 1.39
N VAL A 121 12.45 6.23 0.93
CA VAL A 121 11.92 4.89 0.70
C VAL A 121 12.27 3.98 1.87
N GLN A 122 11.25 3.35 2.44
CA GLN A 122 11.38 2.28 3.43
C GLN A 122 10.91 0.97 2.82
N ILE A 123 11.77 -0.04 2.82
CA ILE A 123 11.50 -1.35 2.23
C ILE A 123 11.05 -2.31 3.33
N TYR A 124 9.84 -2.83 3.19
CA TYR A 124 9.21 -3.78 4.08
C TYR A 124 9.21 -5.16 3.42
N THR A 125 9.95 -6.10 3.99
CA THR A 125 10.09 -7.46 3.47
C THR A 125 9.40 -8.44 4.42
N PRO A 126 8.64 -9.44 3.92
CA PRO A 126 7.99 -10.39 4.80
C PRO A 126 8.98 -11.07 5.77
N GLU A 127 8.58 -11.20 7.02
CA GLU A 127 9.43 -11.63 8.16
C GLU A 127 10.27 -12.87 7.82
N GLY A 128 9.65 -13.90 7.23
CA GLY A 128 10.33 -15.14 6.87
C GLY A 128 11.46 -14.99 5.83
N PHE A 129 11.50 -13.88 5.08
CA PHE A 129 12.55 -13.59 4.11
C PHE A 129 13.52 -12.49 4.57
N TYR A 130 13.14 -11.70 5.57
CA TYR A 130 13.89 -10.51 5.99
C TYR A 130 15.37 -10.84 6.30
N GLN A 131 15.62 -11.81 7.18
CA GLN A 131 16.99 -12.19 7.54
C GLN A 131 17.77 -12.76 6.34
N THR A 132 17.14 -13.60 5.52
CA THR A 132 17.76 -14.17 4.32
C THR A 132 18.15 -13.08 3.31
N PHE A 133 17.31 -12.06 3.14
CA PHE A 133 17.57 -10.94 2.25
C PHE A 133 18.74 -10.11 2.77
N LYS A 134 18.73 -9.80 4.07
CA LYS A 134 19.81 -9.08 4.76
C LYS A 134 21.15 -9.80 4.62
N ASP A 135 21.19 -11.10 4.86
CA ASP A 135 22.40 -11.93 4.77
C ASP A 135 22.96 -12.00 3.34
N LYS A 136 22.07 -11.94 2.33
CA LYS A 136 22.44 -11.90 0.91
C LYS A 136 22.78 -10.50 0.39
N GLY A 137 22.68 -9.47 1.23
CA GLY A 137 22.85 -8.07 0.83
C GLY A 137 21.76 -7.56 -0.11
N ILE A 138 20.58 -8.19 -0.11
CA ILE A 138 19.40 -7.70 -0.83
C ILE A 138 18.81 -6.54 -0.01
N PRO A 139 18.54 -5.37 -0.62
CA PRO A 139 18.00 -4.21 0.07
C PRO A 139 16.70 -4.51 0.81
N THR A 140 16.71 -4.33 2.13
CA THR A 140 15.56 -4.46 3.02
C THR A 140 15.81 -3.59 4.24
N ASP A 141 14.78 -2.88 4.71
CA ASP A 141 14.92 -1.96 5.85
C ASP A 141 14.23 -2.56 7.08
N HIS A 142 12.98 -2.97 6.92
CA HIS A 142 12.12 -3.47 7.99
C HIS A 142 11.54 -4.83 7.62
N SER A 143 11.31 -5.64 8.65
CA SER A 143 10.49 -6.83 8.49
C SER A 143 9.01 -6.45 8.45
N PHE A 144 8.20 -7.31 7.83
CA PHE A 144 6.76 -7.14 7.69
C PHE A 144 6.05 -8.45 7.98
N ALA A 145 5.09 -8.40 8.89
CA ALA A 145 4.22 -9.51 9.20
C ALA A 145 2.81 -9.01 9.48
N ILE A 146 1.83 -9.86 9.15
CA ILE A 146 0.42 -9.61 9.39
C ILE A 146 0.01 -10.41 10.62
N ARG A 147 -0.72 -9.80 11.55
CA ARG A 147 -1.22 -10.53 12.72
C ARG A 147 -2.36 -11.46 12.31
N PRO A 148 -2.33 -12.74 12.69
CA PRO A 148 -3.45 -13.65 12.43
C PRO A 148 -4.79 -13.18 13.01
N ALA A 149 -4.75 -12.41 14.10
CA ALA A 149 -5.91 -11.82 14.76
C ALA A 149 -6.62 -10.72 13.95
N ASP A 150 -5.89 -10.07 13.04
CA ASP A 150 -6.45 -9.03 12.17
C ASP A 150 -7.34 -9.62 11.06
N LEU A 151 -7.18 -10.92 10.76
CA LEU A 151 -7.98 -11.60 9.75
C LEU A 151 -9.27 -12.20 10.31
N LYS A 152 -10.36 -11.98 9.59
CA LYS A 152 -11.66 -12.63 9.79
C LYS A 152 -11.63 -14.05 9.23
N ALA A 153 -12.55 -14.88 9.70
CA ALA A 153 -12.73 -16.24 9.20
C ALA A 153 -12.96 -16.30 7.67
N SER A 154 -13.72 -15.34 7.12
CA SER A 154 -13.96 -15.24 5.69
C SER A 154 -12.69 -14.96 4.89
N GLU A 155 -11.82 -14.12 5.42
CA GLU A 155 -10.53 -13.78 4.79
C GLU A 155 -9.61 -15.00 4.83
N TRP A 156 -9.55 -15.73 5.96
CA TRP A 156 -8.85 -17.02 6.04
C TRP A 156 -9.37 -18.07 5.05
N ALA A 157 -10.69 -18.13 4.86
CA ALA A 157 -11.28 -19.04 3.89
C ALA A 157 -10.91 -18.66 2.45
N GLU A 158 -10.91 -17.36 2.12
CA GLU A 158 -10.47 -16.85 0.81
C GLU A 158 -8.98 -17.15 0.55
N VAL A 159 -8.11 -16.89 1.54
CA VAL A 159 -6.66 -17.22 1.49
C VAL A 159 -6.41 -18.65 1.06
N MET A 160 -7.21 -19.58 1.61
CA MET A 160 -7.04 -21.01 1.44
C MET A 160 -7.87 -21.58 0.30
N GLU A 161 -8.63 -20.73 -0.42
CA GLU A 161 -9.58 -21.11 -1.47
C GLU A 161 -10.65 -22.11 -0.96
N ILE A 162 -11.15 -21.89 0.26
CA ILE A 162 -12.13 -22.73 0.94
C ILE A 162 -13.49 -22.03 0.97
N LYS A 163 -14.58 -22.77 0.71
CA LYS A 163 -15.93 -22.25 0.93
C LYS A 163 -16.29 -22.36 2.40
N LEU A 164 -16.79 -21.27 2.99
CA LEU A 164 -17.29 -21.27 4.37
C LEU A 164 -18.43 -22.27 4.62
N THR A 165 -19.16 -22.64 3.57
CA THR A 165 -20.25 -23.62 3.63
C THR A 165 -19.77 -25.06 3.72
N ASP A 166 -18.52 -25.34 3.34
CA ASP A 166 -17.96 -26.69 3.37
C ASP A 166 -17.57 -27.04 4.82
N PRO A 167 -17.54 -28.34 5.20
CA PRO A 167 -17.19 -28.75 6.56
C PRO A 167 -15.90 -28.09 7.06
N LEU A 168 -14.86 -28.05 6.21
CA LEU A 168 -13.59 -27.41 6.50
C LEU A 168 -13.73 -25.91 6.81
N GLY A 169 -14.49 -25.17 5.99
CA GLY A 169 -14.75 -23.75 6.19
C GLY A 169 -15.50 -23.46 7.49
N VAL A 170 -16.49 -24.29 7.83
CA VAL A 170 -17.24 -24.17 9.09
C VAL A 170 -16.33 -24.36 10.32
N VAL A 171 -15.36 -25.30 10.26
CA VAL A 171 -14.41 -25.49 11.36
C VAL A 171 -13.51 -24.27 11.52
N ILE A 172 -12.93 -23.79 10.40
CA ILE A 172 -12.06 -22.61 10.40
C ILE A 172 -12.80 -21.41 10.97
N GLU A 173 -14.02 -21.17 10.52
CA GLU A 173 -14.83 -20.06 11.00
C GLU A 173 -15.09 -20.13 12.50
N ARG A 174 -15.49 -21.32 12.99
CA ARG A 174 -15.74 -21.53 14.41
C ARG A 174 -14.48 -21.28 15.26
N VAL A 175 -13.35 -21.85 14.86
CA VAL A 175 -12.09 -21.76 15.62
C VAL A 175 -11.55 -20.33 15.61
N VAL A 176 -11.47 -19.69 14.45
CA VAL A 176 -10.98 -18.31 14.32
C VAL A 176 -11.87 -17.36 15.12
N ASN A 177 -13.19 -17.47 15.00
CA ASN A 177 -14.11 -16.61 15.76
C ASN A 177 -14.05 -16.87 17.27
N LYS A 178 -13.79 -18.11 17.70
CA LYS A 178 -13.58 -18.42 19.12
C LYS A 178 -12.31 -17.72 19.63
N LEU A 179 -11.20 -17.81 18.89
CA LEU A 179 -9.94 -17.18 19.27
C LEU A 179 -10.05 -15.65 19.30
N ARG A 180 -10.64 -15.04 18.26
CA ARG A 180 -10.86 -13.57 18.20
C ARG A 180 -11.72 -13.03 19.33
N LYS A 181 -12.65 -13.83 19.86
CA LYS A 181 -13.47 -13.46 21.04
C LYS A 181 -12.72 -13.63 22.35
N ALA A 182 -11.82 -14.62 22.43
CA ALA A 182 -11.15 -14.99 23.66
C ALA A 182 -9.84 -14.22 23.89
N LYS A 183 -9.14 -13.85 22.82
CA LYS A 183 -7.81 -13.21 22.86
C LYS A 183 -7.79 -11.99 21.96
N GLN A 184 -7.04 -10.96 22.39
CA GLN A 184 -6.78 -9.77 21.59
C GLN A 184 -5.76 -10.05 20.46
N SER A 185 -4.79 -10.94 20.70
CA SER A 185 -3.84 -11.43 19.70
C SER A 185 -3.68 -12.95 19.80
N PHE A 186 -3.32 -13.59 18.69
CA PHE A 186 -3.01 -15.01 18.63
C PHE A 186 -2.17 -15.33 17.39
N SER A 187 -1.39 -16.41 17.49
CA SER A 187 -0.54 -16.94 16.43
C SER A 187 -1.27 -17.96 15.55
N ILE A 188 -0.66 -18.39 14.45
CA ILE A 188 -1.17 -19.53 13.65
C ILE A 188 -1.09 -20.83 14.47
N GLN A 189 -0.08 -20.96 15.33
CA GLN A 189 0.08 -22.10 16.23
C GLN A 189 -1.09 -22.21 17.22
N ASP A 190 -1.61 -21.08 17.72
CA ASP A 190 -2.83 -21.08 18.55
C ASP A 190 -4.04 -21.63 17.79
N ILE A 191 -4.18 -21.27 16.50
CA ILE A 191 -5.25 -21.80 15.65
C ILE A 191 -5.12 -23.31 15.49
N ILE A 192 -3.92 -23.80 15.21
CA ILE A 192 -3.64 -25.24 15.07
C ILE A 192 -3.92 -25.98 16.39
N LEU A 193 -3.53 -25.42 17.53
CA LEU A 193 -3.80 -26.01 18.85
C LEU A 193 -5.30 -26.06 19.15
N GLU A 194 -6.06 -25.02 18.81
CA GLU A 194 -7.50 -25.00 18.99
C GLU A 194 -8.20 -26.01 18.06
N LEU A 195 -7.74 -26.15 16.81
CA LEU A 195 -8.22 -27.18 15.88
C LEU A 195 -8.00 -28.60 16.42
N ARG A 196 -6.81 -28.89 16.97
CA ARG A 196 -6.49 -30.20 17.58
C ARG A 196 -7.47 -30.57 18.67
N ASN A 197 -7.82 -29.60 19.50
CA ASN A 197 -8.71 -29.78 20.64
C ASN A 197 -10.20 -29.80 20.26
N ASP A 198 -10.57 -29.52 19.01
CA ASP A 198 -11.96 -29.44 18.58
C ASP A 198 -12.60 -30.82 18.37
N LYS A 199 -13.25 -31.35 19.40
CA LYS A 199 -13.92 -32.67 19.35
C LYS A 199 -15.22 -32.71 18.54
N LYS A 200 -15.68 -31.61 17.96
CA LYS A 200 -16.98 -31.53 17.26
C LYS A 200 -16.91 -31.97 15.80
N VAL A 201 -15.71 -32.18 15.27
CA VAL A 201 -15.48 -32.52 13.85
C VAL A 201 -14.72 -33.83 13.75
N ASP A 202 -14.90 -34.51 12.62
CA ASP A 202 -14.20 -35.74 12.32
C ASP A 202 -12.69 -35.50 12.16
N GLN A 203 -11.91 -36.57 12.29
CA GLN A 203 -10.44 -36.49 12.24
C GLN A 203 -9.93 -36.00 10.88
N GLN A 204 -10.57 -36.39 9.78
CA GLN A 204 -10.12 -36.04 8.43
C GLN A 204 -10.27 -34.53 8.18
N THR A 205 -11.41 -33.94 8.57
CA THR A 205 -11.62 -32.49 8.46
C THR A 205 -10.64 -31.71 9.34
N ARG A 206 -10.37 -32.21 10.55
CA ARG A 206 -9.41 -31.61 11.49
C ARG A 206 -8.00 -31.61 10.90
N ASP A 207 -7.53 -32.76 10.44
CA ASP A 207 -6.19 -32.92 9.85
C ASP A 207 -6.03 -32.05 8.60
N ALA A 208 -7.10 -31.95 7.78
CA ALA A 208 -7.11 -31.06 6.63
C ALA A 208 -6.95 -29.58 7.03
N ALA A 209 -7.66 -29.13 8.08
CA ALA A 209 -7.54 -27.76 8.59
C ALA A 209 -6.15 -27.47 9.16
N GLU A 210 -5.60 -28.39 9.94
CA GLU A 210 -4.25 -28.29 10.49
C GLU A 210 -3.19 -28.17 9.38
N ASN A 211 -3.28 -29.02 8.36
CA ASN A 211 -2.36 -28.97 7.21
C ASN A 211 -2.45 -27.64 6.44
N ARG A 212 -3.65 -27.06 6.31
CA ARG A 212 -3.81 -25.76 5.65
C ARG A 212 -3.12 -24.64 6.42
N PHE A 213 -3.31 -24.56 7.74
CA PHE A 213 -2.63 -23.57 8.56
C PHE A 213 -1.12 -23.83 8.65
N ALA A 214 -0.68 -25.09 8.65
CA ALA A 214 0.74 -25.42 8.57
C ALA A 214 1.40 -24.89 7.29
N ASN A 215 0.76 -25.07 6.13
CA ASN A 215 1.25 -24.53 4.86
C ASN A 215 1.30 -22.99 4.86
N VAL A 216 0.34 -22.34 5.53
CA VAL A 216 0.34 -20.87 5.67
C VAL A 216 1.50 -20.38 6.52
N MET A 217 1.91 -21.11 7.57
CA MET A 217 3.07 -20.73 8.38
C MET A 217 4.36 -20.69 7.55
N GLU A 218 4.50 -21.60 6.58
CA GLU A 218 5.69 -21.64 5.70
C GLU A 218 5.84 -20.42 4.80
N TRP A 219 4.77 -19.62 4.65
CA TRP A 219 4.85 -18.37 3.89
C TRP A 219 5.68 -17.31 4.60
N GLY A 220 5.89 -17.41 5.92
CA GLY A 220 6.69 -16.43 6.67
C GLY A 220 6.10 -15.02 6.65
N LEU A 221 4.77 -14.91 6.49
CA LEU A 221 4.02 -13.66 6.40
C LEU A 221 3.30 -13.31 7.71
N PHE A 222 3.01 -14.30 8.55
CA PHE A 222 2.16 -14.13 9.72
C PHE A 222 2.97 -14.24 11.01
N ASP A 223 2.78 -13.26 11.90
CA ASP A 223 3.38 -13.25 13.24
C ASP A 223 2.39 -12.64 14.24
N GLU A 224 2.37 -13.13 15.47
CA GLU A 224 1.48 -12.61 16.53
C GLU A 224 1.75 -11.13 16.84
N ASN A 225 2.99 -10.69 16.66
CA ASN A 225 3.46 -9.31 16.85
C ASN A 225 3.64 -8.57 15.51
N GLY A 226 2.97 -9.02 14.45
CA GLY A 226 2.99 -8.34 13.15
C GLY A 226 2.68 -6.85 13.26
N GLN A 227 3.32 -6.06 12.39
CA GLN A 227 3.27 -4.60 12.42
C GLN A 227 1.86 -4.08 12.22
N ASN A 228 1.52 -2.97 12.90
CA ASN A 228 0.30 -2.26 12.59
C ASN A 228 0.48 -1.54 11.25
N LEU A 229 -0.54 -1.59 10.41
CA LEU A 229 -0.53 -0.95 9.10
C LEU A 229 -0.35 0.57 9.16
N SER A 230 -0.68 1.21 10.28
CA SER A 230 -0.32 2.61 10.54
C SER A 230 1.20 2.86 10.45
N GLU A 231 2.03 1.84 10.67
CA GLU A 231 3.48 1.91 10.51
C GLU A 231 3.93 1.93 9.04
N LEU A 232 3.08 1.51 8.10
CA LEU A 232 3.31 1.66 6.66
C LEU A 232 2.87 3.04 6.14
N ALA A 233 1.92 3.69 6.83
CA ALA A 233 1.27 4.90 6.36
C ALA A 233 1.89 6.18 6.98
N ILE A 234 3.20 6.37 6.82
CA ILE A 234 3.93 7.51 7.41
C ILE A 234 3.96 8.69 6.41
N GLY A 235 3.63 9.89 6.91
CA GLY A 235 3.63 11.11 6.10
C GLY A 235 5.01 11.46 5.54
N GLY A 236 5.10 11.77 4.25
CA GLY A 236 6.35 12.06 3.53
C GLY A 236 7.25 10.83 3.34
N GLN A 237 6.67 9.63 3.36
CA GLN A 237 7.38 8.36 3.15
C GLN A 237 6.79 7.60 1.96
N ILE A 238 7.67 6.90 1.24
CA ILE A 238 7.31 5.84 0.30
C ILE A 238 7.59 4.50 0.99
N SER A 239 6.53 3.78 1.35
CA SER A 239 6.61 2.43 1.91
C SER A 239 6.51 1.42 0.78
N VAL A 240 7.58 0.70 0.51
CA VAL A 240 7.62 -0.36 -0.50
C VAL A 240 7.44 -1.69 0.21
N VAL A 241 6.26 -2.31 0.06
CA VAL A 241 6.00 -3.66 0.53
C VAL A 241 6.48 -4.63 -0.54
N ASP A 242 7.66 -5.21 -0.33
CA ASP A 242 8.31 -6.09 -1.30
C ASP A 242 7.81 -7.53 -1.14
N VAL A 243 6.85 -7.89 -1.99
CA VAL A 243 6.32 -9.26 -2.09
C VAL A 243 6.98 -10.05 -3.22
N SER A 244 8.06 -9.53 -3.82
CA SER A 244 8.80 -10.21 -4.88
C SER A 244 9.48 -11.50 -4.41
N ALA A 245 9.73 -11.63 -3.10
CA ALA A 245 10.24 -12.85 -2.47
C ALA A 245 9.42 -14.11 -2.83
N TYR A 246 8.11 -13.96 -3.04
CA TYR A 246 7.21 -15.04 -3.43
C TYR A 246 7.25 -15.37 -4.93
N ALA A 247 8.02 -14.66 -5.76
CA ALA A 247 8.02 -14.85 -7.22
C ALA A 247 8.43 -16.27 -7.64
N THR A 248 9.31 -16.92 -6.87
CA THR A 248 9.87 -18.24 -7.19
C THR A 248 9.22 -19.37 -6.40
N LEU A 249 8.26 -19.08 -5.51
CA LEU A 249 7.58 -20.08 -4.71
C LEU A 249 6.38 -20.68 -5.44
N SER A 250 6.17 -21.98 -5.28
CA SER A 250 4.95 -22.65 -5.72
C SER A 250 3.74 -22.03 -5.01
N GLY A 251 2.72 -21.61 -5.76
CA GLY A 251 1.58 -20.87 -5.21
C GLY A 251 1.90 -19.41 -4.82
N GLY A 252 3.09 -18.91 -5.12
CA GLY A 252 3.53 -17.57 -4.74
C GLY A 252 2.67 -16.44 -5.31
N TRP A 253 2.00 -16.65 -6.45
CA TRP A 253 1.03 -15.68 -6.98
C TRP A 253 -0.17 -15.48 -6.04
N ASN A 254 -0.70 -16.57 -5.47
CA ASN A 254 -1.81 -16.50 -4.51
C ASN A 254 -1.38 -15.77 -3.24
N ILE A 255 -0.16 -16.01 -2.76
CA ILE A 255 0.41 -15.29 -1.61
C ILE A 255 0.52 -13.79 -1.89
N LYS A 256 1.01 -13.41 -3.09
CA LYS A 256 1.08 -11.99 -3.50
C LYS A 256 -0.31 -11.35 -3.55
N SER A 257 -1.27 -12.01 -4.21
CA SER A 257 -2.65 -11.52 -4.30
C SER A 257 -3.28 -11.35 -2.93
N LEU A 258 -3.00 -12.27 -2.01
CA LEU A 258 -3.45 -12.19 -0.64
C LEU A 258 -2.89 -10.98 0.10
N VAL A 259 -1.55 -10.83 0.10
CA VAL A 259 -0.89 -9.70 0.78
C VAL A 259 -1.47 -8.39 0.27
N VAL A 260 -1.64 -8.28 -1.04
CA VAL A 260 -2.26 -7.11 -1.69
C VAL A 260 -3.69 -6.90 -1.20
N GLY A 261 -4.53 -7.94 -1.21
CA GLY A 261 -5.93 -7.85 -0.79
C GLY A 261 -6.08 -7.43 0.67
N LEU A 262 -5.36 -8.08 1.58
CA LEU A 262 -5.39 -7.79 3.02
C LEU A 262 -4.92 -6.37 3.32
N LEU A 263 -3.79 -5.96 2.73
CA LEU A 263 -3.25 -4.61 2.92
C LEU A 263 -4.23 -3.56 2.41
N CYS A 264 -4.74 -3.72 1.18
CA CYS A 264 -5.70 -2.78 0.60
C CYS A 264 -6.98 -2.67 1.43
N GLN A 265 -7.55 -3.80 1.86
CA GLN A 265 -8.76 -3.80 2.68
C GLN A 265 -8.52 -3.08 4.01
N HIS A 266 -7.41 -3.38 4.67
CA HIS A 266 -7.12 -2.80 5.97
C HIS A 266 -6.74 -1.30 5.87
N ILE A 267 -6.05 -0.87 4.80
CA ILE A 267 -5.78 0.54 4.50
C ILE A 267 -7.11 1.28 4.30
N PHE A 268 -8.01 0.67 3.53
CA PHE A 268 -9.32 1.24 3.25
C PHE A 268 -10.16 1.39 4.53
N GLU A 269 -10.28 0.33 5.34
CA GLU A 269 -11.00 0.38 6.62
C GLU A 269 -10.42 1.44 7.56
N SER A 270 -9.08 1.52 7.67
CA SER A 270 -8.39 2.50 8.52
C SER A 270 -8.62 3.95 8.06
N ARG A 271 -8.53 4.22 6.75
CA ARG A 271 -8.81 5.55 6.18
C ARG A 271 -10.27 5.94 6.31
N MET A 272 -11.21 4.99 6.22
CA MET A 272 -12.63 5.26 6.45
C MET A 272 -12.91 5.70 7.89
N VAL A 273 -12.23 5.12 8.87
CA VAL A 273 -12.33 5.53 10.28
C VAL A 273 -11.70 6.91 10.47
N ALA A 274 -10.46 7.10 9.99
CA ALA A 274 -9.75 8.38 10.11
C ALA A 274 -10.53 9.53 9.45
N ARG A 275 -11.08 9.32 8.24
CA ARG A 275 -11.88 10.33 7.55
C ARG A 275 -13.12 10.74 8.35
N ARG A 276 -13.78 9.79 9.01
CA ARG A 276 -14.95 10.08 9.85
C ARG A 276 -14.58 10.94 11.06
N ASN A 277 -13.42 10.69 11.66
CA ASN A 277 -12.90 11.49 12.77
C ASN A 277 -12.54 12.90 12.28
N GLU A 278 -11.84 13.02 11.13
CA GLU A 278 -11.52 14.30 10.47
C GLU A 278 -12.81 15.13 10.25
N GLU A 279 -13.87 14.53 9.69
CA GLU A 279 -15.16 15.21 9.46
C GLU A 279 -15.86 15.61 10.77
N PHE A 280 -15.78 14.78 11.80
CA PHE A 280 -16.35 15.11 13.11
C PHE A 280 -15.65 16.31 13.75
N GLU A 281 -14.32 16.37 13.67
CA GLU A 281 -13.51 17.49 14.13
C GLU A 281 -13.82 18.78 13.36
N GLU A 282 -13.92 18.71 12.03
CA GLU A 282 -14.30 19.85 11.16
C GLU A 282 -15.67 20.43 11.56
N ILE A 283 -16.66 19.58 11.82
CA ILE A 283 -17.99 20.00 12.27
C ILE A 283 -17.92 20.62 13.67
N GLN A 284 -17.22 19.99 14.62
CA GLN A 284 -17.10 20.53 15.97
C GLN A 284 -16.42 21.89 16.00
N GLN A 285 -15.35 22.08 15.22
CA GLN A 285 -14.68 23.38 15.08
C GLN A 285 -15.63 24.44 14.52
N THR A 286 -16.46 24.06 13.53
CA THR A 286 -17.46 24.96 12.94
C THR A 286 -18.55 25.36 13.96
N VAL A 287 -18.91 24.46 14.88
CA VAL A 287 -19.99 24.65 15.87
C VAL A 287 -19.51 25.42 17.12
N HIS A 288 -18.23 25.34 17.50
CA HIS A 288 -17.71 25.82 18.79
C HIS A 288 -17.02 27.21 18.81
N MET A 289 -17.15 28.04 17.75
CA MET A 289 -16.79 29.48 17.63
C MET A 289 -15.48 29.85 16.89
N THR A 290 -15.62 30.92 16.08
CA THR A 290 -14.67 32.00 15.73
C THR A 290 -13.31 31.66 15.11
N GLY A 291 -13.16 31.98 13.82
CA GLY A 291 -11.95 32.53 13.22
C GLY A 291 -10.76 31.58 13.09
N GLU A 292 -10.48 31.20 11.83
CA GLU A 292 -9.35 30.40 11.33
C GLU A 292 -9.43 28.89 11.61
N THR A 293 -9.72 28.14 10.54
CA THR A 293 -9.58 26.69 10.46
C THR A 293 -8.10 26.34 10.61
N VAL A 294 -7.68 25.94 11.81
CA VAL A 294 -6.36 25.33 12.01
C VAL A 294 -6.47 23.89 11.52
N TYR A 295 -5.99 23.62 10.30
CA TYR A 295 -5.82 22.26 9.81
C TYR A 295 -4.79 21.55 10.71
N GLY A 296 -5.28 20.77 11.67
CA GLY A 296 -4.45 19.93 12.52
C GLY A 296 -3.69 18.89 11.70
N LYS A 297 -2.55 18.43 12.22
CA LYS A 297 -1.79 17.32 11.63
C LYS A 297 -2.70 16.09 11.61
N LYS A 298 -2.96 15.53 10.43
CA LYS A 298 -3.80 14.32 10.30
C LYS A 298 -3.16 13.16 11.06
N GLU A 299 -3.98 12.44 11.83
CA GLU A 299 -3.55 11.23 12.57
C GLU A 299 -3.08 10.13 11.60
N LEU A 300 -3.74 10.03 10.43
CA LEU A 300 -3.37 9.14 9.33
C LEU A 300 -3.33 9.96 8.03
N PRO A 301 -2.18 10.08 7.33
CA PRO A 301 -2.07 10.85 6.09
C PRO A 301 -2.97 10.28 4.98
N LEU A 302 -3.14 11.04 3.91
CA LEU A 302 -3.77 10.56 2.70
C LEU A 302 -2.87 9.50 2.06
N VAL A 303 -3.32 8.24 2.10
CA VAL A 303 -2.61 7.10 1.55
C VAL A 303 -2.86 6.99 0.05
N TRP A 304 -1.77 6.88 -0.71
CA TRP A 304 -1.72 6.67 -2.16
C TRP A 304 -1.17 5.29 -2.50
#